data_AF-A0A2U0RY67-F1
#
_entry.id   AF-A0A2U0RY67-F1
#
_cell.length_a   1.000
_cell.length_b   1.000
_cell.length_c   1.000
_cell.angle_alpha   90.00
_cell.angle_beta   90.00
_cell.angle_gamma   90.00
#
_symmetry.space_group_name_H-M   'P 1'
#
loop_
_entity.id
_entity.type
_entity.pdbx_description
1 polymer ?
#
loop_
_entity_poly.entity_id
_entity_poly.type
_entity_poly.pdbx_seq_one_letter_code
_entity_poly.pdbx_strand_id
1 'polypeptide(L)'
;MENSICSIEQLKDHIDLSPIEEKNLKQIIQKHPMSVTPYYMSLIDKDNPDDPIRKMAIPSIEEVNLEGSYDTSGEAENTVMSGLQHKYSETALILATNKCAMYCRHCFRKRLVGLQTKEVLERFEDAAEYIKKNQTINNVLITGGDPLVLENRVIERFLSILSEIPQLKFIRFGSRAPVTFPSRFTDEKLLGILSE
;
A
#
# COMPACT_ATOMS: atom_id res chain seq x y z
N MET A 1 10.78 2.41 -8.33
CA MET A 1 10.85 2.68 -6.87
C MET A 1 12.28 2.95 -6.40
N GLU A 2 13.30 2.70 -7.23
CA GLU A 2 14.65 3.20 -6.96
C GLU A 2 14.63 4.73 -6.80
N ASN A 3 15.48 5.23 -5.91
CA ASN A 3 15.62 6.66 -5.59
C ASN A 3 14.36 7.32 -5.01
N SER A 4 13.42 6.54 -4.44
CA SER A 4 12.34 7.14 -3.66
C SER A 4 12.90 8.00 -2.51
N ILE A 5 12.26 9.15 -2.30
CA ILE A 5 12.55 10.07 -1.21
C ILE A 5 11.92 9.50 0.05
N CYS A 6 12.75 9.04 0.98
CA CYS A 6 12.34 8.35 2.20
C CYS A 6 12.82 9.04 3.48
N SER A 7 13.77 9.99 3.39
CA SER A 7 14.28 10.75 4.52
C SER A 7 14.07 12.26 4.34
N ILE A 8 14.21 13.00 5.44
CA ILE A 8 14.11 14.47 5.41
C ILE A 8 15.32 15.08 4.69
N GLU A 9 16.50 14.45 4.79
CA GLU A 9 17.70 14.88 4.08
C GLU A 9 17.49 14.84 2.57
N GLN A 10 16.91 13.75 2.04
CA GLN A 10 16.56 13.65 0.61
C GLN A 10 15.45 14.65 0.24
N LEU A 11 14.50 14.91 1.14
CA LEU A 11 13.40 15.83 0.87
C LEU A 11 13.86 17.28 0.68
N LYS A 12 14.93 17.69 1.38
CA LYS A 12 15.49 19.05 1.30
C LYS A 12 16.03 19.42 -0.07
N ASP A 13 16.38 18.43 -0.90
CA ASP A 13 16.76 18.68 -2.29
C ASP A 13 15.56 19.08 -3.17
N HIS A 14 14.33 18.90 -2.66
CA HIS A 14 13.10 19.17 -3.39
C HIS A 14 12.26 20.28 -2.79
N ILE A 15 12.27 20.46 -1.47
CA ILE A 15 11.41 21.40 -0.74
C ILE A 15 12.23 22.13 0.32
N ASP A 16 12.08 23.45 0.40
CA ASP A 16 12.67 24.25 1.46
C ASP A 16 11.99 23.98 2.80
N LEU A 17 12.79 23.66 3.81
CA LEU A 17 12.32 23.38 5.17
C LEU A 17 13.09 24.25 6.16
N SER A 18 12.38 24.91 7.06
CA SER A 18 12.99 25.55 8.21
C SER A 18 13.61 24.51 9.16
N PRO A 19 14.59 24.88 10.01
CA PRO A 19 15.17 23.95 10.98
C PRO A 19 14.15 23.32 11.94
N ILE A 20 13.06 24.06 12.25
CA ILE A 20 11.98 23.59 13.12
C ILE A 20 11.14 22.54 12.40
N GLU A 21 10.76 22.80 11.15
CA GLU A 21 10.05 21.82 10.32
C GLU A 21 10.87 20.56 10.14
N GLU A 22 12.15 20.68 9.77
CA GLU A 22 13.06 19.54 9.63
C GLU A 22 13.05 18.65 10.89
N LYS A 23 13.22 19.25 12.08
CA LYS A 23 13.22 18.51 13.34
C LYS A 23 11.90 17.78 13.58
N ASN A 24 10.77 18.45 13.36
CA ASN A 24 9.46 17.87 13.63
C ASN A 24 9.12 16.76 12.63
N LEU A 25 9.40 16.98 11.34
CA LEU A 25 9.17 15.98 10.29
C LEU A 25 10.03 14.73 10.52
N LYS A 26 11.27 14.87 11.03
CA LYS A 26 12.11 13.74 11.43
C LYS A 26 11.44 12.85 12.49
N GLN A 27 10.76 13.46 13.47
CA GLN A 27 10.03 12.69 14.48
C GLN A 27 8.79 12.01 13.90
N ILE A 28 8.06 12.69 13.01
CA ILE A 28 6.88 12.13 12.36
C ILE A 28 7.25 10.91 11.50
N ILE A 29 8.30 10.99 10.69
CA ILE A 29 8.66 9.87 9.80
C ILE A 29 9.17 8.63 10.54
N GLN A 30 9.63 8.76 11.80
CA GLN A 30 9.96 7.60 12.64
C GLN A 30 8.71 6.79 13.00
N LYS A 31 7.57 7.46 13.15
CA LYS A 31 6.30 6.82 13.50
C LYS A 31 5.48 6.46 12.27
N HIS A 32 5.46 7.35 11.28
CA HIS A 32 4.67 7.24 10.06
C HIS A 32 5.61 7.45 8.87
N PRO A 33 6.27 6.37 8.40
CA PRO A 33 7.29 6.43 7.37
C PRO A 33 6.87 7.23 6.15
N MET A 34 7.86 7.80 5.47
CA MET A 34 7.68 8.50 4.21
C MET A 34 8.33 7.68 3.10
N SER A 35 7.68 7.66 1.95
CA SER A 35 8.28 7.23 0.69
C SER A 35 7.52 7.98 -0.41
N VAL A 36 8.24 8.67 -1.30
CA VAL A 36 7.65 9.36 -2.45
C VAL A 36 8.51 9.04 -3.67
N THR A 37 7.91 8.55 -4.76
CA THR A 37 8.67 8.29 -5.99
C THR A 37 9.17 9.60 -6.60
N PRO A 38 10.30 9.59 -7.32
CA PRO A 38 10.76 10.79 -8.05
C PRO A 38 9.69 11.34 -9.00
N TYR A 39 8.95 10.46 -9.68
CA TYR A 39 7.82 10.84 -10.53
C TYR A 39 6.74 11.59 -9.75
N TYR A 40 6.29 11.07 -8.60
CA TYR A 40 5.23 11.73 -7.84
C TYR A 40 5.71 13.05 -7.21
N MET A 41 6.98 13.10 -6.79
CA MET A 41 7.63 14.32 -6.31
C MET A 41 7.69 15.40 -7.39
N SER A 42 7.94 15.03 -8.65
CA SER A 42 8.01 16.01 -9.75
C SER A 42 6.66 16.64 -10.14
N LEU A 43 5.54 16.10 -9.61
CA LEU A 43 4.22 16.68 -9.82
C LEU A 43 3.89 17.79 -8.81
N ILE A 44 4.68 17.94 -7.75
CA ILE A 44 4.45 18.95 -6.72
C ILE A 44 4.86 20.32 -7.26
N ASP A 45 3.93 21.27 -7.24
CA ASP A 45 4.25 22.68 -7.40
C ASP A 45 4.99 23.18 -6.16
N LYS A 46 6.28 23.49 -6.32
CA LYS A 46 7.15 23.93 -5.22
C LYS A 46 6.83 25.33 -4.73
N ASP A 47 6.27 26.16 -5.61
CA ASP A 47 5.95 27.56 -5.31
C ASP A 47 4.58 27.69 -4.60
N ASN A 48 3.80 26.60 -4.58
CA ASN A 48 2.51 26.54 -3.92
C ASN A 48 2.57 25.72 -2.61
N PRO A 49 2.60 26.37 -1.43
CA PRO A 49 2.58 25.64 -0.16
C PRO A 49 1.27 24.84 0.06
N ASP A 50 0.20 25.22 -0.63
CA ASP A 50 -1.10 24.56 -0.56
C ASP A 50 -1.32 23.48 -1.62
N ASP A 51 -0.27 23.12 -2.39
CA ASP A 51 -0.33 22.11 -3.43
C ASP A 51 -0.97 20.80 -2.92
N PRO A 52 -2.00 20.29 -3.62
CA PRO A 52 -2.74 19.12 -3.15
C PRO A 52 -1.90 17.84 -3.20
N ILE A 53 -0.94 17.72 -4.11
CA ILE A 53 -0.06 16.56 -4.23
C ILE A 53 0.94 16.54 -3.06
N ARG A 54 1.49 17.71 -2.71
CA ARG A 54 2.33 17.92 -1.53
C ARG A 54 1.60 17.47 -0.27
N LYS A 55 0.36 17.91 -0.05
CA LYS A 55 -0.46 17.51 1.11
C LYS A 55 -0.71 16.01 1.20
N MET A 56 -0.72 15.30 0.07
CA MET A 56 -0.88 13.84 0.05
C MET A 56 0.42 13.07 0.29
N ALA A 57 1.57 13.64 -0.07
CA ALA A 57 2.86 12.94 -0.10
C ALA A 57 3.80 13.32 1.06
N ILE A 58 3.85 14.60 1.42
CA ILE A 58 4.82 15.15 2.37
C ILE A 58 4.21 15.23 3.76
N PRO A 59 4.90 14.76 4.82
CA PRO A 59 4.33 14.78 6.16
C PRO A 59 4.04 16.20 6.65
N SER A 60 2.97 16.34 7.44
CA SER A 60 2.58 17.60 8.09
C SER A 60 2.88 17.55 9.59
N ILE A 61 3.15 18.73 10.18
CA ILE A 61 3.27 18.86 11.64
C ILE A 61 2.03 18.37 12.39
N GLU A 62 0.85 18.46 11.78
CA GLU A 62 -0.41 18.06 12.40
C GLU A 62 -0.48 16.56 12.69
N GLU A 63 0.37 15.76 12.06
CA GLU A 63 0.44 14.32 12.27
C GLU A 63 1.02 13.91 13.63
N VAL A 64 1.52 14.88 14.40
CA VAL A 64 1.81 14.69 15.84
C VAL A 64 0.55 14.51 16.67
N ASN A 65 -0.63 14.95 16.19
CA ASN A 65 -1.89 14.62 16.81
C ASN A 65 -2.24 13.16 16.48
N LEU A 66 -2.40 12.35 17.53
CA LEU A 66 -2.64 10.92 17.46
C LEU A 66 -4.04 10.53 17.95
N GLU A 67 -4.92 11.51 18.17
CA GLU A 67 -6.32 11.27 18.50
C GLU A 67 -7.00 10.41 17.44
N GLY A 68 -7.94 9.58 17.89
CA GLY A 68 -8.64 8.61 17.05
C GLY A 68 -8.13 7.17 17.19
N SER A 69 -8.35 6.38 16.14
CA SER A 69 -7.99 4.96 16.09
C SER A 69 -7.08 4.69 14.90
N TYR A 70 -6.14 3.75 15.08
CA TYR A 70 -5.31 3.22 13.99
C TYR A 70 -6.04 2.16 13.15
N ASP A 71 -7.09 1.56 13.71
CA ASP A 71 -8.02 0.70 12.98
C ASP A 71 -9.34 1.45 12.79
N THR A 72 -9.35 2.38 11.85
CA THR A 72 -10.51 3.24 11.55
C THR A 72 -11.65 2.48 10.85
N SER A 73 -11.34 1.34 10.23
CA SER A 73 -12.28 0.55 9.42
C SER A 73 -12.72 -0.76 10.09
N GLY A 74 -12.23 -1.06 11.29
CA GLY A 74 -12.52 -2.31 12.01
C GLY A 74 -11.94 -3.53 11.29
N GLU A 75 -10.78 -3.40 10.65
CA GLU A 75 -10.14 -4.51 9.93
C GLU A 75 -9.82 -5.68 10.86
N ALA A 76 -9.46 -5.42 12.12
CA ALA A 76 -9.14 -6.45 13.10
C ALA A 76 -10.32 -7.41 13.34
N GLU A 77 -11.54 -6.89 13.45
CA GLU A 77 -12.76 -7.69 13.70
C GLU A 77 -13.09 -8.63 12.54
N ASN A 78 -12.65 -8.28 11.33
CA ASN A 78 -12.92 -9.03 10.11
C ASN A 78 -11.77 -9.98 9.73
N THR A 79 -10.67 -9.97 10.48
CA THR A 79 -9.46 -10.75 10.21
C THR A 79 -9.65 -12.18 10.71
N VAL A 80 -9.64 -13.14 9.80
CA VAL A 80 -9.82 -14.57 10.11
C VAL A 80 -8.47 -15.29 10.33
N MET A 81 -7.41 -14.75 9.74
CA MET A 81 -6.02 -15.10 9.99
C MET A 81 -5.14 -13.91 9.56
N SER A 82 -3.88 -13.88 10.00
CA SER A 82 -2.95 -12.81 9.58
C SER A 82 -2.95 -12.64 8.05
N GLY A 83 -3.15 -11.40 7.60
CA GLY A 83 -3.19 -11.07 6.19
C GLY A 83 -4.47 -11.44 5.44
N LEU A 84 -5.48 -12.03 6.08
CA LEU A 84 -6.74 -12.41 5.45
C LEU A 84 -7.95 -11.91 6.24
N GLN A 85 -8.75 -11.09 5.56
CA GLN A 85 -10.02 -10.61 6.08
C GLN A 85 -11.18 -11.23 5.31
N HIS A 86 -12.29 -11.47 6.01
CA HIS A 86 -13.52 -12.01 5.42
C HIS A 86 -14.75 -11.35 6.06
N LYS A 87 -15.01 -10.10 5.67
CA LYS A 87 -16.13 -9.29 6.17
C LYS A 87 -17.46 -9.60 5.49
N TYR A 88 -17.42 -9.86 4.18
CA TYR A 88 -18.59 -10.11 3.34
C TYR A 88 -18.56 -11.55 2.85
N SER A 89 -19.70 -12.24 2.87
CA SER A 89 -19.81 -13.68 2.61
C SER A 89 -19.14 -14.15 1.31
N GLU A 90 -19.10 -13.29 0.29
CA GLU A 90 -18.58 -13.61 -1.03
C GLU A 90 -17.15 -13.11 -1.29
N THR A 91 -16.59 -12.29 -0.40
CA THR A 91 -15.35 -11.54 -0.66
C THR A 91 -14.29 -11.78 0.40
N ALA A 92 -13.18 -12.39 0.00
CA ALA A 92 -11.95 -12.41 0.78
C ALA A 92 -11.05 -11.22 0.41
N LEU A 93 -10.39 -10.64 1.41
CA LEU A 93 -9.41 -9.57 1.22
C LEU A 93 -8.05 -10.02 1.75
N ILE A 94 -7.03 -9.95 0.91
CA ILE A 94 -5.65 -10.35 1.23
C ILE A 94 -4.78 -9.11 1.39
N LEU A 95 -4.17 -8.92 2.57
CA LEU A 95 -3.11 -7.95 2.78
C LEU A 95 -1.79 -8.58 2.35
N ALA A 96 -1.41 -8.41 1.08
CA ALA A 96 -0.26 -9.07 0.47
C ALA A 96 1.09 -8.39 0.76
N THR A 97 1.07 -7.11 1.14
CA THR A 97 2.28 -6.36 1.45
C THR A 97 1.97 -5.17 2.36
N ASN A 98 2.97 -4.65 3.06
CA ASN A 98 2.95 -3.37 3.74
C ASN A 98 3.68 -2.26 2.94
N LYS A 99 4.12 -2.55 1.72
CA LYS A 99 4.84 -1.59 0.87
C LYS A 99 3.89 -0.93 -0.11
N CYS A 100 4.17 0.33 -0.44
CA CYS A 100 3.55 1.11 -1.51
C CYS A 100 4.66 1.88 -2.23
N ALA A 101 4.39 2.37 -3.43
CA ALA A 101 5.32 3.24 -4.13
C ALA A 101 5.39 4.65 -3.50
N MET A 102 4.27 5.11 -2.95
CA MET A 102 4.20 6.32 -2.14
C MET A 102 3.35 6.07 -0.88
N TYR A 103 3.81 6.58 0.26
CA TYR A 103 3.10 6.48 1.54
C TYR A 103 2.20 7.69 1.74
N CYS A 104 0.93 7.54 1.37
CA CYS A 104 -0.08 8.58 1.49
C CYS A 104 -0.20 9.08 2.94
N ARG A 105 -0.15 10.39 3.16
CA ARG A 105 -0.30 10.96 4.53
C ARG A 105 -1.68 10.69 5.16
N HIS A 106 -2.68 10.47 4.32
CA HIS A 106 -4.06 10.12 4.67
C HIS A 106 -4.35 8.61 4.60
N CYS A 107 -3.34 7.74 4.62
CA CYS A 107 -3.55 6.30 4.56
C CYS A 107 -4.32 5.81 5.80
N PHE A 108 -5.49 5.18 5.63
CA PHE A 108 -6.23 4.58 6.76
C PHE A 108 -5.51 3.36 7.36
N ARG A 109 -4.56 2.78 6.61
CA ARG A 109 -3.65 1.69 7.02
C ARG A 109 -2.29 2.21 7.51
N LYS A 110 -2.24 3.42 8.06
CA LYS A 110 -1.02 4.05 8.59
C LYS A 110 -0.30 3.21 9.65
N ARG A 111 -1.04 2.31 10.32
CA ARG A 111 -0.50 1.36 11.32
C ARG A 111 0.39 0.27 10.74
N LEU A 112 0.25 -0.05 9.44
CA LEU A 112 0.96 -1.16 8.81
C LEU A 112 1.93 -0.71 7.72
N VAL A 113 1.55 0.29 6.91
CA VAL A 113 2.33 0.67 5.71
C VAL A 113 3.71 1.22 6.10
N GLY A 114 4.76 0.64 5.52
CA GLY A 114 6.14 1.04 5.75
C GLY A 114 6.72 0.61 7.12
N LEU A 115 5.95 -0.07 7.95
CA LEU A 115 6.34 -0.48 9.30
C LEU A 115 6.53 -2.00 9.37
N GLN A 116 7.38 -2.48 10.29
CA GLN A 116 7.40 -3.91 10.61
C GLN A 116 6.04 -4.31 11.19
N THR A 117 5.41 -5.33 10.61
CA THR A 117 4.05 -5.73 10.98
C THR A 117 3.86 -7.23 10.79
N LYS A 118 2.96 -7.81 11.60
CA LYS A 118 2.45 -9.18 11.46
C LYS A 118 1.05 -9.22 10.86
N GLU A 119 0.52 -8.08 10.38
CA GLU A 119 -0.80 -8.00 9.76
C GLU A 119 -0.81 -8.43 8.29
N VAL A 120 0.37 -8.50 7.65
CA VAL A 120 0.52 -8.92 6.25
C VAL A 120 0.62 -10.44 6.17
N LEU A 121 0.06 -11.01 5.10
CA LEU A 121 0.05 -12.45 4.87
C LEU A 121 1.47 -13.00 4.72
N GLU A 122 1.85 -13.97 5.57
CA GLU A 122 3.16 -14.61 5.50
C GLU A 122 3.19 -15.75 4.47
N ARG A 123 2.13 -16.57 4.42
CA ARG A 123 2.02 -17.74 3.55
C ARG A 123 0.73 -17.67 2.74
N PHE A 124 0.88 -17.43 1.43
CA PHE A 124 -0.26 -17.23 0.54
C PHE A 124 -1.15 -18.47 0.40
N GLU A 125 -0.56 -19.65 0.47
CA GLU A 125 -1.25 -20.94 0.38
C GLU A 125 -2.26 -21.14 1.51
N ASP A 126 -1.96 -20.66 2.71
CA ASP A 126 -2.87 -20.80 3.86
C ASP A 126 -4.16 -19.99 3.62
N ALA A 127 -4.04 -18.80 3.02
CA ALA A 127 -5.20 -18.01 2.61
C ALA A 127 -5.95 -18.65 1.44
N ALA A 128 -5.24 -19.19 0.44
CA ALA A 128 -5.85 -19.90 -0.68
C ALA A 128 -6.62 -21.15 -0.21
N GLU A 129 -6.10 -21.88 0.78
CA GLU A 129 -6.79 -23.03 1.37
C GLU A 129 -8.07 -22.61 2.10
N TYR A 130 -8.04 -21.52 2.87
CA TYR A 130 -9.24 -20.95 3.49
C TYR A 130 -10.30 -20.60 2.44
N ILE A 131 -9.89 -19.90 1.38
CA ILE A 131 -10.76 -19.48 0.28
C ILE A 131 -11.36 -20.70 -0.44
N LYS A 132 -10.53 -21.70 -0.74
CA LYS A 132 -10.97 -22.94 -1.40
C LYS A 132 -11.99 -23.72 -0.57
N LYS A 133 -11.83 -23.78 0.75
CA LYS A 133 -12.77 -24.44 1.66
C LYS A 133 -14.10 -23.70 1.77
N ASN A 134 -14.09 -22.39 1.59
CA ASN A 134 -15.30 -21.57 1.72
C ASN A 134 -15.98 -21.33 0.35
N GLN A 135 -16.99 -22.15 0.06
CA GLN A 135 -17.67 -22.18 -1.24
C GLN A 135 -18.52 -20.92 -1.53
N THR A 136 -18.79 -20.06 -0.55
CA THR A 136 -19.52 -18.80 -0.80
C THR A 136 -18.61 -17.71 -1.36
N ILE A 137 -17.29 -17.81 -1.11
CA ILE A 137 -16.31 -16.85 -1.60
C ILE A 137 -16.16 -17.04 -3.10
N ASN A 138 -16.53 -16.00 -3.85
CA ASN A 138 -16.46 -15.99 -5.31
C ASN A 138 -15.56 -14.88 -5.84
N ASN A 139 -15.02 -14.01 -4.97
CA ASN A 139 -14.05 -13.02 -5.37
C ASN A 139 -13.01 -12.73 -4.29
N VAL A 140 -11.81 -12.38 -4.74
CA VAL A 140 -10.67 -12.05 -3.88
C VAL A 140 -10.17 -10.65 -4.24
N LEU A 141 -9.94 -9.81 -3.22
CA LEU A 141 -9.24 -8.54 -3.36
C LEU A 141 -7.83 -8.65 -2.76
N ILE A 142 -6.82 -8.66 -3.62
CA ILE A 142 -5.41 -8.55 -3.23
C ILE A 142 -5.10 -7.07 -3.01
N THR A 143 -4.65 -6.73 -1.81
CA THR A 143 -4.38 -5.36 -1.35
C THR A 143 -3.28 -5.38 -0.27
N GLY A 144 -3.35 -4.50 0.74
CA GLY A 144 -2.34 -4.29 1.76
C GLY A 144 -1.94 -2.82 1.77
N GLY A 145 -0.66 -2.56 1.53
CA GLY A 145 -0.19 -1.31 0.95
C GLY A 145 -0.61 -1.24 -0.52
N ASP A 146 0.30 -1.63 -1.42
CA ASP A 146 0.05 -1.70 -2.85
C ASP A 146 0.62 -2.99 -3.44
N PRO A 147 -0.23 -3.97 -3.82
CA PRO A 147 0.24 -5.27 -4.28
C PRO A 147 0.96 -5.20 -5.64
N LEU A 148 0.70 -4.17 -6.46
CA LEU A 148 1.35 -4.06 -7.78
C LEU A 148 2.78 -3.51 -7.69
N VAL A 149 3.26 -3.17 -6.49
CA VAL A 149 4.69 -2.90 -6.26
C VAL A 149 5.52 -4.16 -5.98
N LEU A 150 4.86 -5.30 -5.79
CA LEU A 150 5.54 -6.59 -5.66
C LEU A 150 6.16 -7.02 -6.98
N GLU A 151 7.18 -7.88 -6.90
CA GLU A 151 7.85 -8.45 -8.07
C GLU A 151 6.88 -9.27 -8.93
N ASN A 152 7.09 -9.29 -10.26
CA ASN A 152 6.22 -10.01 -11.21
C ASN A 152 5.98 -11.47 -10.82
N ARG A 153 7.05 -12.17 -10.41
CA ARG A 153 6.96 -13.59 -9.99
C ARG A 153 6.02 -13.81 -8.80
N VAL A 154 5.88 -12.83 -7.91
CA VAL A 154 5.00 -12.92 -6.75
C VAL A 154 3.55 -12.74 -7.18
N ILE A 155 3.28 -11.74 -8.03
CA ILE A 155 1.96 -11.47 -8.60
C ILE A 155 1.48 -12.68 -9.43
N GLU A 156 2.34 -13.19 -10.32
CA GLU A 156 2.10 -14.38 -11.14
C GLU A 156 1.75 -15.60 -10.27
N ARG A 157 2.51 -15.84 -9.20
CA ARG A 157 2.23 -16.91 -8.24
C ARG A 157 0.88 -16.74 -7.55
N PHE A 158 0.51 -15.53 -7.15
CA PHE A 158 -0.80 -15.28 -6.54
C PHE A 158 -1.94 -15.59 -7.49
N LEU A 159 -1.83 -15.13 -8.74
CA LEU A 159 -2.83 -15.37 -9.78
C LEU A 159 -2.93 -16.85 -10.15
N SER A 160 -1.81 -17.55 -10.31
CA SER A 160 -1.76 -18.98 -10.59
C SER A 160 -2.49 -19.79 -9.51
N ILE A 161 -2.18 -19.55 -8.22
CA ILE A 161 -2.82 -20.28 -7.11
C ILE A 161 -4.32 -19.99 -7.03
N LEU A 162 -4.73 -18.73 -7.16
CA LEU A 162 -6.15 -18.36 -7.03
C LEU A 162 -6.98 -18.82 -8.24
N SER A 163 -6.40 -18.83 -9.44
CA SER A 163 -7.10 -19.24 -10.67
C SER A 163 -7.42 -20.74 -10.70
N GLU A 164 -6.72 -21.54 -9.89
CA GLU A 164 -7.04 -22.97 -9.69
C GLU A 164 -8.28 -23.20 -8.81
N ILE A 165 -8.82 -22.16 -8.16
CA ILE A 165 -9.98 -22.27 -7.25
C ILE A 165 -11.29 -22.14 -8.08
N PRO A 166 -12.06 -23.23 -8.30
CA PRO A 166 -13.14 -23.22 -9.29
C PRO A 166 -14.30 -22.26 -9.00
N GLN A 167 -14.56 -21.95 -7.74
CA GLN A 167 -15.66 -21.04 -7.36
C GLN A 167 -15.31 -19.55 -7.53
N LEU A 168 -14.04 -19.20 -7.70
CA LEU A 168 -13.64 -17.80 -7.89
C LEU A 168 -13.99 -17.32 -9.30
N LYS A 169 -14.68 -16.18 -9.34
CA LYS A 169 -15.08 -15.49 -10.57
C LYS A 169 -14.23 -14.25 -10.84
N PHE A 170 -13.70 -13.63 -9.78
CA PHE A 170 -12.92 -12.41 -9.90
C PHE A 170 -11.73 -12.42 -8.94
N ILE A 171 -10.56 -12.07 -9.46
CA ILE A 171 -9.39 -11.67 -8.68
C ILE A 171 -9.17 -10.20 -8.97
N ARG A 172 -9.11 -9.37 -7.92
CA ARG A 172 -9.00 -7.92 -8.03
C ARG A 172 -7.77 -7.42 -7.31
N PHE A 173 -7.16 -6.35 -7.80
CA PHE A 173 -6.07 -5.65 -7.14
C PHE A 173 -6.52 -4.27 -6.66
N GLY A 174 -6.29 -3.96 -5.39
CA GLY A 174 -6.39 -2.60 -4.88
C GLY A 174 -5.04 -1.92 -4.95
N SER A 175 -4.81 -1.07 -5.96
CA SER A 175 -3.51 -0.43 -6.22
C SER A 175 -3.63 1.06 -6.51
N ARG A 176 -2.66 1.83 -6.02
CA ARG A 176 -2.44 3.25 -6.35
C ARG A 176 -1.19 3.44 -7.23
N ALA A 177 -0.52 2.36 -7.63
CA ALA A 177 0.63 2.37 -8.51
C ALA A 177 0.37 3.07 -9.85
N PRO A 178 -0.81 2.98 -10.51
CA PRO A 178 -1.06 3.73 -11.75
C PRO A 178 -0.88 5.24 -11.60
N VAL A 179 -1.11 5.77 -10.39
CA VAL A 179 -1.01 7.21 -10.09
C VAL A 179 0.35 7.58 -9.53
N THR A 180 0.94 6.72 -8.68
CA THR A 180 2.15 7.06 -7.91
C THR A 180 3.43 6.46 -8.48
N PHE A 181 3.31 5.47 -9.37
CA PHE A 181 4.41 4.77 -10.02
C PHE A 181 3.98 4.21 -11.40
N PRO A 182 3.54 5.07 -12.34
CA PRO A 182 2.99 4.63 -13.63
C PRO A 182 3.97 3.84 -14.48
N SER A 183 5.29 4.07 -14.34
CA SER A 183 6.31 3.29 -15.05
C SER A 183 6.31 1.80 -14.66
N ARG A 184 5.60 1.40 -13.60
CA ARG A 184 5.36 -0.02 -13.31
C ARG A 184 4.64 -0.73 -14.46
N PHE A 185 3.81 0.00 -15.22
CA PHE A 185 2.97 -0.52 -16.29
C PHE A 185 3.61 -0.39 -17.68
N THR A 186 4.90 -0.03 -17.76
CA THR A 186 5.70 -0.19 -18.99
C THR A 186 6.43 -1.53 -19.03
N ASP A 187 6.28 -2.35 -17.97
CA ASP A 187 6.82 -3.70 -17.90
C ASP A 187 5.89 -4.67 -18.63
N GLU A 188 6.26 -5.04 -19.85
CA GLU A 188 5.51 -5.98 -20.70
C GLU A 188 5.24 -7.32 -20.01
N LYS A 189 6.15 -7.79 -19.13
CA LYS A 189 5.94 -9.03 -18.40
C LYS A 189 4.80 -8.88 -17.39
N LEU A 190 4.70 -7.74 -16.70
CA LEU A 190 3.58 -7.48 -15.81
C LEU A 190 2.27 -7.41 -16.59
N LEU A 191 2.25 -6.72 -17.73
CA LEU A 191 1.04 -6.61 -18.56
C LEU A 191 0.59 -7.98 -19.07
N GLY A 192 1.53 -8.82 -19.50
CA GLY A 192 1.26 -10.22 -19.88
C GLY A 192 0.60 -11.00 -18.74
N ILE A 193 1.20 -10.98 -17.54
CA ILE A 193 0.66 -11.66 -16.34
C ILE A 193 -0.78 -11.21 -16.01
N LEU A 194 -1.10 -9.92 -16.20
CA LEU A 194 -2.43 -9.37 -15.87
C LEU A 194 -3.48 -9.60 -16.97
N SER A 195 -3.06 -10.03 -18.16
CA SER A 195 -3.95 -10.27 -19.32
C SER A 195 -4.42 -11.71 -19.47
N GLU A 196 -3.79 -12.64 -18.73
CA GLU A 196 -4.16 -14.05 -18.63
C GLU A 196 -5.35 -14.27 -17.68
#